data_AF-A0A840YTI4-F1
#
_entry.id   AF-A0A840YTI4-F1
#
_cell.length_a   1.000
_cell.length_b   1.000
_cell.length_c   1.000
_cell.angle_alpha   90.00
_cell.angle_beta   90.00
_cell.angle_gamma   90.00
#
_symmetry.space_group_name_H-M   'P 1'
#
loop_
_entity.id
_entity.type
_entity.pdbx_description
1 polymer ?
#
loop_
_entity_poly.entity_id
_entity_poly.type
_entity_poly.pdbx_seq_one_letter_code
_entity_poly.pdbx_strand_id
1 'polypeptide(L)'
;MQEERERGRIIGLRKRRLETAAWAATFIPLLAEARLELPEYAGRGEPSRQAYSNWLNHPSREIPSRNKGSWKSETIGRLFDIHIGLIDEAEQEFDIAIAIIRFKWKHADAEARKALADEEARVRDDRAKDINDAYRLSAHLRGRTYVDQDIPPRLQIVSSVRKKRSKPKQEPVEVQLSLF
;
A
#
# COMPACT_ATOMS: atom_id res chain seq x y z
N MET A 1 -16.19 -11.55 22.12
CA MET A 1 -14.93 -12.28 21.80
C MET A 1 -14.50 -12.23 20.33
N GLN A 2 -15.27 -12.69 19.33
CA GLN A 2 -14.84 -12.60 17.91
C GLN A 2 -14.85 -11.16 17.38
N GLU A 3 -15.88 -10.38 17.70
CA GLU A 3 -15.99 -8.96 17.30
C GLU A 3 -14.86 -8.09 17.90
N GLU A 4 -14.51 -8.29 19.17
CA GLU A 4 -13.40 -7.57 19.82
C GLU A 4 -12.05 -7.87 19.18
N ARG A 5 -11.82 -9.12 18.75
CA ARG A 5 -10.62 -9.52 18.02
C ARG A 5 -10.54 -8.82 16.65
N GLU A 6 -11.64 -8.79 15.91
CA GLU A 6 -11.68 -8.12 14.60
C GLU A 6 -11.56 -6.59 14.73
N ARG A 7 -12.17 -5.99 15.77
CA ARG A 7 -11.95 -4.57 16.10
C ARG A 7 -10.48 -4.28 16.42
N GLY A 8 -9.82 -5.13 17.22
CA GLY A 8 -8.39 -5.02 17.49
C GLY A 8 -7.54 -5.14 16.22
N ARG A 9 -7.94 -6.01 15.29
CA ARG A 9 -7.28 -6.17 13.99
C ARG A 9 -7.41 -4.92 13.11
N ILE A 10 -8.60 -4.32 13.03
CA ILE A 10 -8.84 -3.04 12.34
C ILE A 10 -7.92 -1.95 12.92
N ILE A 11 -7.91 -1.78 14.25
CA ILE A 11 -7.07 -0.77 14.92
C ILE A 11 -5.58 -0.99 14.61
N GLY A 12 -5.12 -2.25 14.65
CA GLY A 12 -3.73 -2.60 14.34
C GLY A 12 -3.35 -2.34 12.88
N LEU A 13 -4.24 -2.63 11.92
CA LEU A 13 -4.04 -2.32 10.51
C LEU A 13 -3.99 -0.82 10.27
N ARG A 14 -5.00 -0.10 10.76
CA ARG A 14 -5.09 1.37 10.64
C ARG A 14 -3.86 2.06 11.21
N LYS A 15 -3.44 1.69 12.42
CA LYS A 15 -2.24 2.25 13.05
C LYS A 15 -0.99 2.05 12.19
N ARG A 16 -0.76 0.82 11.70
CA ARG A 16 0.38 0.51 10.83
C ARG A 16 0.32 1.30 9.51
N ARG A 17 -0.86 1.39 8.89
CA ARG A 17 -1.08 2.14 7.65
C ARG A 17 -0.72 3.61 7.83
N LEU A 18 -1.24 4.24 8.89
CA LEU A 18 -0.96 5.64 9.22
C LEU A 18 0.52 5.89 9.54
N GLU A 19 1.15 5.00 10.33
CA GLU A 19 2.59 5.10 10.62
C GLU A 19 3.44 4.94 9.36
N THR A 20 3.04 4.06 8.43
CA THR A 20 3.73 3.85 7.15
C THR A 20 3.60 5.06 6.24
N ALA A 21 2.39 5.62 6.14
CA ALA A 21 2.13 6.83 5.37
C ALA A 21 2.90 8.04 5.93
N ALA A 22 2.87 8.24 7.25
CA ALA A 22 3.61 9.31 7.92
C ALA A 22 5.11 9.17 7.72
N TRP A 23 5.65 7.96 7.85
CA TRP A 23 7.06 7.69 7.57
C TRP A 23 7.43 8.05 6.12
N ALA A 24 6.64 7.64 5.13
CA ALA A 24 6.92 7.96 3.73
C ALA A 24 6.78 9.46 3.44
N ALA A 25 5.83 10.15 4.06
CA ALA A 25 5.65 11.59 3.88
C ALA A 25 6.90 12.39 4.27
N THR A 26 7.73 11.90 5.21
CA THR A 26 9.00 12.55 5.58
C THR A 26 10.00 12.66 4.42
N PHE A 27 9.85 11.84 3.38
CA PHE A 27 10.72 11.84 2.20
C PHE A 27 10.29 12.83 1.12
N ILE A 28 9.08 13.38 1.18
CA ILE A 28 8.59 14.33 0.17
C ILE A 28 9.54 15.53 -0.01
N PRO A 29 9.91 16.29 1.06
CA PRO A 29 10.84 17.41 0.91
C PRO A 29 12.22 16.98 0.41
N LEU A 30 12.77 15.88 0.95
CA LEU A 30 14.09 15.37 0.58
C LEU A 30 14.17 15.01 -0.91
N LEU A 31 13.13 14.36 -1.42
CA LEU A 31 13.08 13.99 -2.83
C LEU A 31 12.84 15.20 -3.73
N ALA A 32 12.20 16.26 -3.20
CA ALA A 32 12.06 17.53 -3.93
C ALA A 32 13.42 18.22 -4.07
N GLU A 33 14.20 18.29 -2.99
CA GLU A 33 15.59 18.77 -3.03
C GLU A 33 16.43 17.95 -4.01
N ALA A 34 16.33 16.61 -3.95
CA ALA A 34 17.04 15.74 -4.88
C ALA A 34 16.70 16.01 -6.35
N ARG A 35 15.45 16.36 -6.66
CA ARG A 35 15.06 16.74 -8.04
C ARG A 35 15.71 18.04 -8.50
N LEU A 36 15.92 19.00 -7.59
CA LEU A 36 16.59 20.26 -7.90
C LEU A 36 18.11 20.07 -8.06
N GLU A 37 18.71 19.20 -7.25
CA GLU A 37 20.16 18.98 -7.21
C GLU A 37 20.67 17.89 -8.17
N LEU A 38 19.79 17.17 -8.86
CA LEU A 38 20.15 16.19 -9.89
C LEU A 38 19.85 16.76 -11.31
N PRO A 39 20.51 17.86 -11.73
CA PRO A 39 20.17 18.62 -12.93
C PRO A 39 20.37 17.85 -14.24
N GLU A 40 21.19 16.79 -14.28
CA GLU A 40 21.33 15.92 -15.45
C GLU A 40 19.99 15.28 -15.89
N TYR A 41 19.00 15.24 -15.00
CA TYR A 41 17.67 14.72 -15.27
C TYR A 41 16.61 15.82 -15.51
N ALA A 42 16.95 17.09 -15.27
CA ALA A 42 16.03 18.23 -15.44
C ALA A 42 15.46 18.37 -16.87
N GLY A 43 16.15 17.82 -17.88
CA GLY A 43 15.69 17.76 -19.27
C GLY A 43 15.14 16.40 -19.72
N ARG A 44 15.22 15.34 -18.92
CA ARG A 44 14.80 13.96 -19.28
C ARG A 44 13.61 13.42 -18.47
N GLY A 45 13.21 14.10 -17.40
CA GLY A 45 12.07 13.73 -16.56
C GLY A 45 12.46 13.45 -15.10
N GLU A 46 11.72 12.54 -14.44
CA GLU A 46 11.97 12.13 -13.05
C GLU A 46 13.36 11.46 -12.93
N PRO A 47 14.21 11.84 -11.94
CA PRO A 47 15.49 11.19 -11.71
C PRO A 47 15.37 9.67 -11.57
N SER A 48 16.38 8.94 -12.03
CA SER A 48 16.36 7.49 -11.90
C SER A 48 16.38 7.06 -10.43
N ARG A 49 15.80 5.89 -10.12
CA ARG A 49 15.84 5.29 -8.76
C ARG A 49 17.28 5.15 -8.24
N GLN A 50 18.23 4.89 -9.14
CA GLN A 50 19.65 4.83 -8.79
C GLN A 50 20.22 6.21 -8.45
N ALA A 51 19.84 7.26 -9.18
CA ALA A 51 20.26 8.62 -8.88
C ALA A 51 19.74 9.07 -7.49
N TYR A 52 18.47 8.80 -7.17
CA TYR A 52 17.93 9.04 -5.82
C TYR A 52 18.68 8.24 -4.74
N SER A 53 18.98 6.97 -5.01
CA SER A 53 19.74 6.12 -4.09
C SER A 53 21.14 6.69 -3.81
N ASN A 54 21.86 7.12 -4.85
CA ASN A 54 23.18 7.73 -4.72
C ASN A 54 23.09 9.05 -3.96
N TRP A 55 22.06 9.86 -4.26
CA TRP A 55 21.81 11.13 -3.60
C TRP A 55 21.54 10.94 -2.09
N LEU A 56 20.66 10.02 -1.70
CA LEU A 56 20.37 9.77 -0.28
C LEU A 56 21.55 9.17 0.51
N ASN A 57 22.49 8.51 -0.17
CA ASN A 57 23.68 7.95 0.49
C ASN A 57 24.87 8.92 0.55
N HIS A 58 24.71 10.16 0.10
CA HIS A 58 25.82 11.11 0.11
C HIS A 58 26.25 11.44 1.55
N PRO A 59 27.55 11.37 1.89
CA PRO A 59 28.03 11.48 3.29
C PRO A 59 27.66 12.79 4.00
N SER A 60 27.44 13.86 3.25
CA SER A 60 27.08 15.17 3.80
C SER A 60 25.58 15.34 4.11
N ARG A 61 24.74 14.32 3.86
CA ARG A 61 23.29 14.41 4.05
C ARG A 61 22.83 13.66 5.28
N GLU A 62 22.00 14.32 6.08
CA GLU A 62 21.29 13.69 7.18
C GLU A 62 19.92 13.22 6.69
N ILE A 63 19.79 11.91 6.46
CA ILE A 63 18.53 11.31 6.01
C ILE A 63 17.81 10.68 7.21
N PRO A 64 16.50 10.94 7.41
CA PRO A 64 15.68 10.29 8.41
C PRO A 64 15.56 8.79 8.08
N SER A 65 16.50 7.99 8.58
CA SER A 65 16.49 6.55 8.38
C SER A 65 16.06 5.81 9.63
N ARG A 66 14.96 5.07 9.51
CA ARG A 66 14.48 4.12 10.52
C ARG A 66 15.31 2.83 10.54
N ASN A 67 16.10 2.57 9.50
CA ASN A 67 16.96 1.38 9.35
C ASN A 67 18.42 1.79 9.23
N LYS A 68 19.30 1.17 10.03
CA LYS A 68 20.76 1.28 9.86
C LYS A 68 21.14 0.62 8.53
N GLY A 69 21.29 1.39 7.45
CA GLY A 69 21.68 0.86 6.14
C GLY A 69 21.66 1.90 5.03
N SER A 70 22.40 1.63 3.95
CA SER A 70 22.39 2.46 2.75
C SER A 70 21.09 2.29 1.97
N TRP A 71 20.62 3.37 1.36
CA TRP A 71 19.52 3.35 0.42
C TRP A 71 19.93 2.58 -0.84
N LYS A 72 19.04 1.73 -1.33
CA LYS A 72 19.20 1.01 -2.59
C LYS A 72 18.11 1.48 -3.56
N SER A 73 18.39 1.42 -4.86
CA SER A 73 17.41 1.75 -5.90
C SER A 73 16.12 0.94 -5.79
N GLU A 74 16.20 -0.32 -5.34
CA GLU A 74 15.03 -1.13 -5.04
C GLU A 74 14.20 -0.56 -3.88
N THR A 75 14.85 -0.10 -2.80
CA THR A 75 14.18 0.53 -1.66
C THR A 75 13.49 1.82 -2.07
N ILE A 76 14.10 2.62 -2.95
CA ILE A 76 13.46 3.80 -3.55
C ILE A 76 12.23 3.40 -4.37
N GLY A 77 12.34 2.34 -5.18
CA GLY A 77 11.21 1.79 -5.93
C GLY A 77 10.04 1.45 -5.00
N ARG A 78 10.29 0.74 -3.90
CA ARG A 78 9.25 0.40 -2.91
C ARG A 78 8.66 1.63 -2.22
N LEU A 79 9.46 2.67 -1.97
CA LEU A 79 8.96 3.94 -1.43
C LEU A 79 8.00 4.62 -2.41
N PHE A 80 8.35 4.66 -3.70
CA PHE A 80 7.47 5.22 -4.73
C PHE A 80 6.20 4.40 -4.94
N ASP A 81 6.30 3.08 -4.78
CA ASP A 81 5.20 2.15 -4.97
C ASP A 81 4.48 1.84 -3.63
N ILE A 82 4.68 2.67 -2.60
CA ILE A 82 4.12 2.46 -1.26
C ILE A 82 2.59 2.44 -1.21
N HIS A 83 1.94 3.12 -2.16
CA HIS A 83 0.50 3.14 -2.29
C HIS A 83 -0.08 1.71 -2.40
N ILE A 84 0.64 0.77 -3.02
CA ILE A 84 0.18 -0.63 -3.16
C ILE A 84 -0.09 -1.23 -1.79
N GLY A 85 0.87 -1.14 -0.87
CA GLY A 85 0.73 -1.71 0.48
C GLY A 85 -0.32 -0.96 1.32
N LEU A 86 -0.41 0.36 1.18
CA LEU A 86 -1.40 1.17 1.90
C LEU A 86 -2.84 0.86 1.44
N ILE A 87 -3.03 0.66 0.13
CA ILE A 87 -4.31 0.26 -0.46
C ILE A 87 -4.68 -1.15 -0.02
N ASP A 88 -3.75 -2.11 -0.07
CA ASP A 88 -3.99 -3.48 0.42
C ASP A 88 -4.45 -3.49 1.89
N GLU A 89 -3.83 -2.68 2.75
CA GLU A 89 -4.22 -2.56 4.16
C GLU A 89 -5.60 -1.89 4.32
N ALA A 90 -5.90 -0.84 3.55
CA ALA A 90 -7.20 -0.16 3.58
C ALA A 90 -8.34 -1.07 3.09
N GLU A 91 -8.10 -1.87 2.05
CA GLU A 91 -9.04 -2.87 1.56
C GLU A 91 -9.29 -3.98 2.59
N GLN A 92 -8.23 -4.46 3.24
CA GLN A 92 -8.39 -5.47 4.29
C GLN A 92 -9.17 -4.93 5.48
N GLU A 93 -8.93 -3.67 5.86
CA GLU A 93 -9.68 -2.97 6.89
C GLU A 93 -11.17 -2.87 6.53
N PHE A 94 -11.46 -2.47 5.29
CA PHE A 94 -12.82 -2.40 4.74
C PHE A 94 -13.53 -3.75 4.75
N ASP A 95 -12.88 -4.81 4.28
CA ASP A 95 -13.47 -6.16 4.26
C ASP A 95 -13.88 -6.63 5.67
N ILE A 96 -13.04 -6.37 6.68
CA ILE A 96 -13.35 -6.70 8.08
C ILE A 96 -14.53 -5.85 8.59
N ALA A 97 -14.52 -4.55 8.33
CA ALA A 97 -15.58 -3.64 8.76
C ALA A 97 -16.95 -4.04 8.16
N ILE A 98 -17.00 -4.33 6.86
CA ILE A 98 -18.21 -4.82 6.18
C ILE A 98 -18.66 -6.17 6.74
N ALA A 99 -17.75 -7.08 7.06
CA ALA A 99 -18.09 -8.36 7.68
C ALA A 99 -18.77 -8.17 9.05
N ILE A 100 -18.25 -7.24 9.88
CA ILE A 100 -18.84 -6.89 11.18
C ILE A 100 -20.23 -6.28 10.99
N ILE A 101 -20.39 -5.32 10.07
CA ILE A 101 -21.69 -4.67 9.79
C ILE A 101 -22.72 -5.71 9.35
N ARG A 102 -22.36 -6.59 8.41
CA ARG A 102 -23.23 -7.68 7.96
C ARG A 102 -23.60 -8.65 9.06
N PHE A 103 -22.69 -8.92 9.99
CA PHE A 103 -22.98 -9.74 11.16
C PHE A 103 -24.01 -9.05 12.07
N LYS A 104 -23.80 -7.77 12.42
CA LYS A 104 -24.74 -6.99 13.23
C LYS A 104 -26.12 -6.91 12.56
N TRP A 105 -26.16 -6.74 11.24
CA TRP A 105 -27.41 -6.62 10.47
C TRP A 105 -28.34 -7.81 10.64
N LYS A 106 -27.79 -9.04 10.72
CA LYS A 106 -28.58 -10.28 10.89
C LYS A 106 -29.39 -10.29 12.18
N HIS A 107 -28.96 -9.54 13.20
CA HIS A 107 -29.55 -9.52 14.53
C HIS A 107 -30.19 -8.17 14.88
N ALA A 108 -30.24 -7.24 13.93
CA ALA A 108 -30.71 -5.87 14.14
C ALA A 108 -32.22 -5.72 13.86
N ASP A 109 -32.88 -4.91 14.69
CA ASP A 109 -34.22 -4.38 14.45
C ASP A 109 -34.22 -3.29 13.37
N ALA A 110 -35.39 -2.71 13.06
CA ALA A 110 -35.54 -1.74 11.97
C ALA A 110 -34.74 -0.45 12.19
N GLU A 111 -34.64 0.04 13.43
CA GLU A 111 -33.91 1.26 13.76
C GLU A 111 -32.39 1.01 13.72
N ALA A 112 -31.95 -0.11 14.28
CA ALA A 112 -30.56 -0.55 14.23
C ALA A 112 -30.09 -0.81 12.79
N ARG A 113 -30.94 -1.31 11.89
CA ARG A 113 -30.60 -1.47 10.46
C ARG A 113 -30.35 -0.13 9.76
N LYS A 114 -31.10 0.91 10.08
CA LYS A 114 -30.85 2.25 9.54
C LYS A 114 -29.48 2.76 9.98
N ALA A 115 -29.16 2.66 11.27
CA ALA A 115 -27.85 3.04 11.79
C ALA A 115 -26.70 2.25 11.16
N LEU A 116 -26.90 0.95 10.89
CA LEU A 116 -25.92 0.11 10.19
C LEU A 116 -25.74 0.49 8.72
N ALA A 117 -26.78 0.98 8.03
CA ALA A 117 -26.66 1.49 6.67
C ALA A 117 -25.81 2.77 6.64
N ASP A 118 -26.01 3.68 7.61
CA ASP A 118 -25.20 4.88 7.76
C ASP A 118 -23.75 4.54 8.18
N GLU A 119 -23.54 3.49 8.97
CA GLU A 119 -22.20 2.92 9.26
C GLU A 119 -21.54 2.38 7.98
N GLU A 120 -22.27 1.63 7.14
CA GLU A 120 -21.73 1.11 5.87
C GLU A 120 -21.34 2.22 4.90
N ALA A 121 -22.18 3.25 4.75
CA ALA A 121 -21.89 4.39 3.89
C ALA A 121 -20.58 5.09 4.32
N ARG A 122 -20.43 5.37 5.61
CA ARG A 122 -19.20 5.98 6.15
C ARG A 122 -17.97 5.12 5.92
N VAL A 123 -18.07 3.80 6.12
CA VAL A 123 -16.96 2.87 5.87
C VAL A 123 -16.53 2.86 4.40
N ARG A 124 -17.47 3.05 3.47
CA ARG A 124 -17.17 3.17 2.03
C ARG A 124 -16.47 4.50 1.70
N ASP A 125 -16.94 5.60 2.28
CA ASP A 125 -16.34 6.92 2.09
C ASP A 125 -14.92 6.98 2.67
N ASP A 126 -14.72 6.44 3.88
CA ASP A 126 -13.41 6.32 4.52
C ASP A 126 -12.45 5.51 3.64
N ARG A 127 -12.89 4.36 3.11
CA ARG A 127 -12.09 3.55 2.17
C ARG A 127 -11.70 4.34 0.93
N ALA A 128 -12.65 5.05 0.31
CA ALA A 128 -12.37 5.81 -0.91
C ALA A 128 -11.34 6.93 -0.65
N LYS A 129 -11.48 7.63 0.47
CA LYS A 129 -10.53 8.64 0.92
C LYS A 129 -9.15 8.04 1.17
N ASP A 130 -9.08 6.91 1.88
CA ASP A 130 -7.82 6.24 2.22
C ASP A 130 -7.04 5.79 0.97
N ILE A 131 -7.75 5.31 -0.06
CA ILE A 131 -7.16 4.92 -1.34
C ILE A 131 -6.64 6.14 -2.10
N ASN A 132 -7.45 7.21 -2.18
CA ASN A 132 -7.03 8.46 -2.82
C ASN A 132 -5.82 9.09 -2.09
N ASP A 133 -5.81 9.06 -0.75
CA ASP A 133 -4.68 9.53 0.06
C ASP A 133 -3.40 8.74 -0.23
N ALA A 134 -3.50 7.42 -0.39
CA ALA A 134 -2.38 6.56 -0.76
C ALA A 134 -1.81 6.89 -2.15
N TYR A 135 -2.68 7.07 -3.16
CA TYR A 135 -2.26 7.50 -4.50
C TYR A 135 -1.64 8.89 -4.49
N ARG A 136 -2.25 9.85 -3.77
CA ARG A 136 -1.75 11.21 -3.62
C ARG A 136 -0.36 11.21 -3.00
N LEU A 137 -0.14 10.41 -1.96
CA LEU A 137 1.18 10.25 -1.35
C LEU A 137 2.23 9.76 -2.35
N SER A 138 1.91 8.72 -3.13
CA SER A 138 2.82 8.20 -4.17
C SER A 138 3.13 9.25 -5.25
N ALA A 139 2.14 10.03 -5.68
CA ALA A 139 2.33 11.12 -6.62
C ALA A 139 3.24 12.22 -6.05
N HIS A 140 3.00 12.66 -4.81
CA HIS A 140 3.80 13.68 -4.15
C HIS A 140 5.26 13.26 -3.97
N LEU A 141 5.52 11.99 -3.63
CA LEU A 141 6.88 11.44 -3.57
C LEU A 141 7.63 11.60 -4.90
N ARG A 142 6.91 11.49 -6.02
CA ARG A 142 7.42 11.64 -7.39
C ARG A 142 7.40 13.09 -7.88
N GLY A 143 6.94 14.05 -7.08
CA GLY A 143 6.80 15.45 -7.46
C GLY A 143 5.68 15.71 -8.47
N ARG A 144 4.65 14.85 -8.49
CA ARG A 144 3.50 14.95 -9.39
C ARG A 144 2.25 15.38 -8.61
N THR A 145 1.38 16.13 -9.26
CA THR A 145 0.03 16.40 -8.77
C THR A 145 -0.85 15.16 -8.99
N TYR A 146 -1.72 14.90 -8.03
CA TYR A 146 -2.75 13.86 -8.12
C TYR A 146 -4.12 14.50 -8.00
N VAL A 147 -5.07 14.00 -8.80
CA VAL A 147 -6.47 14.39 -8.75
C VAL A 147 -7.24 13.17 -8.26
N ASP A 148 -8.06 13.37 -7.23
CA ASP A 148 -8.84 12.30 -6.64
C ASP A 148 -9.76 11.66 -7.66
N GLN A 149 -9.87 10.33 -7.58
CA GLN A 149 -10.67 9.53 -8.50
C GLN A 149 -11.84 8.91 -7.75
N ASP A 150 -12.91 8.67 -8.50
CA ASP A 150 -14.02 7.85 -8.02
C ASP A 150 -13.53 6.42 -7.78
N ILE A 151 -13.58 6.00 -6.52
CA ILE A 151 -13.15 4.67 -6.14
C ILE A 151 -14.35 3.72 -6.28
N PRO A 152 -14.25 2.65 -7.08
CA PRO A 152 -15.35 1.72 -7.25
C PRO A 152 -15.69 1.04 -5.91
N PRO A 153 -16.94 0.56 -5.74
CA PRO A 153 -17.40 -0.13 -4.53
C PRO A 153 -16.54 -1.32 -4.10
N ARG A 154 -15.82 -1.91 -5.07
CA ARG A 154 -14.77 -2.89 -4.86
C ARG A 154 -13.72 -2.67 -5.93
N LEU A 155 -12.49 -2.36 -5.54
CA LEU A 155 -11.37 -2.55 -6.46
C LEU A 155 -11.31 -4.06 -6.67
N GLN A 156 -11.24 -4.52 -7.92
CA GLN A 156 -10.81 -5.90 -8.16
C GLN A 156 -9.40 -5.98 -7.59
N ILE A 157 -9.30 -6.36 -6.32
CA ILE A 157 -8.04 -6.72 -5.72
C ILE A 157 -7.64 -7.91 -6.58
N VAL A 158 -6.70 -7.68 -7.49
CA VAL A 158 -5.79 -8.69 -7.98
C VAL A 158 -5.03 -9.09 -6.74
N SER A 159 -5.69 -9.84 -5.87
CA SER A 159 -5.02 -10.67 -4.92
C SER A 159 -4.32 -11.67 -5.85
N SER A 160 -3.12 -11.30 -6.26
CA SER A 160 -2.01 -12.12 -5.86
C SER A 160 -2.12 -12.30 -4.34
N VAL A 161 -3.09 -13.14 -3.92
CA VAL A 161 -2.79 -14.29 -3.10
C VAL A 161 -1.44 -14.69 -3.64
N ARG A 162 -0.40 -14.31 -2.88
CA ARG A 162 0.92 -14.82 -3.04
C ARG A 162 0.68 -16.31 -2.89
N LYS A 163 0.35 -16.97 -4.02
CA LYS A 163 0.24 -18.41 -4.13
C LYS A 163 1.60 -18.79 -3.60
N LYS A 164 1.64 -19.29 -2.37
CA LYS A 164 2.76 -20.10 -1.93
C LYS A 164 2.87 -21.10 -3.06
N ARG A 165 3.85 -20.89 -3.96
CA ARG A 165 4.31 -21.94 -4.85
C ARG A 165 4.77 -23.00 -3.86
N SER A 166 3.89 -23.92 -3.51
CA SER A 166 4.28 -25.25 -3.12
C SER A 166 5.23 -25.66 -4.24
N LYS A 167 6.51 -25.82 -3.90
CA LYS A 167 7.47 -26.37 -4.83
C LYS A 167 6.83 -27.65 -5.37
N PRO A 168 6.65 -27.82 -6.68
CA PRO A 168 6.32 -29.14 -7.19
C PRO A 168 7.46 -30.06 -6.73
N LYS A 169 7.11 -31.13 -6.01
CA LYS A 169 8.01 -32.27 -5.83
C LYS A 169 8.47 -32.65 -7.25
N GLN A 170 9.76 -32.59 -7.49
CA GLN A 170 10.35 -33.20 -8.67
C GLN A 170 10.09 -34.70 -8.55
N GLU A 171 9.04 -35.17 -9.21
CA GLU A 171 8.99 -36.58 -9.60
C GLU A 171 9.87 -36.71 -10.85
N PRO A 172 10.82 -37.66 -10.87
CA PRO A 172 11.67 -37.86 -12.02
C PRO A 172 10.80 -38.29 -13.20
N VAL A 173 10.89 -37.53 -14.30
CA VAL A 173 10.29 -37.91 -15.58
C VAL A 173 11.08 -39.10 -16.11
N GLU A 174 10.48 -40.29 -16.16
CA GLU A 174 10.98 -41.40 -16.95
C GLU A 174 10.93 -41.00 -18.43
N VAL A 175 12.10 -40.70 -18.99
CA VAL A 175 12.25 -40.55 -20.43
C VAL A 175 12.36 -41.96 -21.01
N GLN A 176 11.24 -42.49 -21.52
CA GLN A 176 11.31 -43.64 -22.43
C GLN A 176 11.86 -43.15 -23.77
N LEU A 177 13.18 -43.32 -23.94
CA LEU A 177 13.79 -43.38 -25.25
C LEU A 177 13.54 -44.78 -25.81
N SER A 178 12.59 -44.91 -26.72
CA SER A 178 12.53 -46.05 -27.63
C SER A 178 12.92 -45.56 -29.00
N LEU A 179 14.16 -45.87 -29.36
CA LEU A 179 14.64 -45.96 -30.74
C LEU A 179 14.00 -47.19 -31.39
N PHE A 180 13.81 -47.08 -32.72
CA PHE A 180 13.28 -48.03 -33.71
C PHE A 180 11.80 -47.90 -34.05
#